data_AF-A0A0Q8P977-F1
#
_entry.id   AF-A0A0Q8P977-F1
#
_cell.length_a   1.000
_cell.length_b   1.000
_cell.length_c   1.000
_cell.angle_alpha   90.00
_cell.angle_beta   90.00
_cell.angle_gamma   90.00
#
_symmetry.space_group_name_H-M   'P 1'
#
loop_
_entity.id
_entity.type
_entity.pdbx_description
1 polymer ?
#
loop_
_entity_poly.entity_id
_entity_poly.type
_entity_poly.pdbx_seq_one_letter_code
_entity_poly.pdbx_strand_id
1 'polypeptide(L)'
;MAFEIYLPLTDDPEGDAKAARLAGELGEIGNERFLRAVLRDPAAFHHRSTDRLVGWVTATPGAVEPNSSLLLRALHLSFTAHLPLSLSPDLLWYAVVHEVAVHVRLNSVAYEGLFTDTPGFRQTITVYDDSAPSDWERSINLVQEPLRERIGTETAELFQPAFSTTTSADATAALVALMDVVSPYYRFRWKSLCGIPRIRLEGTAGDWDLLALRVRGLADRFEGLRPWFTALHPVLDEIAATAAGRGVEQEFWRSLYKYRSRSGGASVTGWINAFFAHRYTDDGPCPKEEFGPGSSSAGDFPSHVSRVPFRWQTLVGTFDMAVLGGVLGIERDEEWIRPRLGHAVVELLPADPRDDRLPEPWYLADIQRLTGSREARLLDTLGTVTHEGTLLQVDCGIDVEEGTCVVRTVEGDWYLGDLVSNAGDIVCWENCGPDLGVALRTL
;
A
#
# COMPACT_ATOMS: atom_id res chain seq x y z
N MET A 1 -36.99 22.45 -12.62
CA MET A 1 -37.54 22.53 -13.99
C MET A 1 -36.54 23.28 -14.84
N ALA A 2 -36.07 22.70 -15.94
CA ALA A 2 -35.16 23.38 -16.86
C ALA A 2 -35.96 24.39 -17.70
N PHE A 3 -35.39 25.57 -17.94
CA PHE A 3 -35.97 26.58 -18.82
C PHE A 3 -35.28 26.46 -20.19
N GLU A 4 -36.04 26.05 -21.21
CA GLU A 4 -35.52 25.85 -22.57
C GLU A 4 -35.78 27.10 -23.41
N ILE A 5 -34.74 27.58 -24.10
CA ILE A 5 -34.84 28.71 -25.04
C ILE A 5 -34.69 28.15 -26.44
N TYR A 6 -35.71 28.34 -27.27
CA TYR A 6 -35.66 27.99 -28.69
C TYR A 6 -35.15 29.16 -29.52
N LEU A 7 -33.98 29.00 -30.13
CA LEU A 7 -33.35 30.00 -31.01
C LEU A 7 -33.29 29.43 -32.43
N PRO A 8 -34.32 29.66 -33.27
CA PRO A 8 -34.32 29.13 -34.64
C PRO A 8 -33.17 29.74 -35.45
N LEU A 9 -32.46 28.88 -36.17
CA LEU A 9 -31.43 29.30 -37.12
C LEU A 9 -32.09 29.74 -38.44
N THR A 10 -31.39 30.56 -39.23
CA THR A 10 -31.84 30.91 -40.59
C THR A 10 -31.84 29.67 -41.48
N ASP A 11 -32.82 29.59 -42.39
CA ASP A 11 -33.01 28.46 -43.31
C ASP A 11 -31.85 28.41 -44.34
N ASP A 12 -30.76 27.73 -43.99
CA ASP A 12 -29.53 27.54 -44.77
C ASP A 12 -29.18 26.05 -44.88
N PRO A 13 -29.68 25.35 -45.92
CA PRO A 13 -29.49 23.90 -46.07
C PRO A 13 -28.03 23.46 -46.18
N GLU A 14 -27.13 24.31 -46.71
CA GLU A 14 -25.71 24.00 -46.80
C GLU A 14 -25.03 24.14 -45.43
N GLY A 15 -25.37 25.19 -44.69
CA GLY A 15 -24.95 25.39 -43.30
C GLY A 15 -25.41 24.24 -42.39
N ASP A 16 -26.67 23.83 -42.51
CA ASP A 16 -27.25 22.73 -41.74
C ASP A 16 -26.59 21.38 -42.07
N ALA A 17 -26.35 21.09 -43.35
CA ALA A 17 -25.64 19.87 -43.75
C ALA A 17 -24.20 19.85 -43.21
N LYS A 18 -23.52 21.00 -43.17
CA LYS A 18 -22.17 21.13 -42.61
C LYS A 18 -22.17 20.95 -41.09
N ALA A 19 -23.10 21.56 -40.38
CA ALA A 19 -23.25 21.41 -38.93
C ALA A 19 -23.56 19.97 -38.54
N ALA A 20 -24.46 19.31 -39.28
CA ALA A 20 -24.79 17.89 -39.08
C ALA A 20 -23.56 16.98 -39.29
N ARG A 21 -22.71 17.28 -40.27
CA ARG A 21 -21.44 16.57 -40.46
C ARG A 21 -20.48 16.77 -39.28
N LEU A 22 -20.28 18.00 -38.83
CA LEU A 22 -19.42 18.32 -37.69
C LEU A 22 -19.90 17.67 -36.39
N ALA A 23 -21.22 17.63 -36.16
CA ALA A 23 -21.83 16.94 -35.04
C ALA A 23 -21.54 15.42 -35.09
N GLY A 24 -21.64 14.81 -36.29
CA GLY A 24 -21.34 13.39 -36.50
C GLY A 24 -19.88 12.98 -36.31
N GLU A 25 -18.95 13.94 -36.34
CA GLU A 25 -17.51 13.71 -36.11
C GLU A 25 -17.12 13.78 -34.61
N LEU A 26 -18.04 14.21 -33.74
CA LEU A 26 -17.80 14.25 -32.30
C LEU A 26 -17.94 12.87 -31.67
N GLY A 27 -17.04 12.57 -30.74
CA GLY A 27 -17.08 11.36 -29.94
C GLY A 27 -16.47 11.58 -28.56
N GLU A 28 -16.57 10.55 -27.72
CA GLU A 28 -15.96 10.57 -26.40
C GLU A 28 -14.45 10.30 -26.53
N ILE A 29 -13.64 11.28 -26.13
CA ILE A 29 -12.17 11.28 -26.25
C ILE A 29 -11.46 11.16 -24.90
N GLY A 30 -12.21 11.25 -23.79
CA GLY A 30 -11.67 11.28 -22.43
C GLY A 30 -10.91 12.57 -22.10
N ASN A 31 -10.79 12.91 -20.81
CA ASN A 31 -10.18 14.18 -20.38
C ASN A 31 -8.69 14.11 -20.03
N GLU A 32 -8.06 12.94 -20.11
CA GLU A 32 -6.68 12.75 -19.62
C GLU A 32 -5.67 13.62 -20.37
N ARG A 33 -5.76 13.65 -21.71
CA ARG A 33 -4.88 14.48 -22.55
C ARG A 33 -4.96 15.95 -22.15
N PHE A 34 -6.18 16.45 -21.88
CA PHE A 34 -6.40 17.82 -21.45
C PHE A 34 -5.76 18.08 -20.09
N LEU A 35 -6.01 17.21 -19.10
CA LEU A 35 -5.43 17.36 -17.77
C LEU A 35 -3.89 17.34 -17.80
N ARG A 36 -3.28 16.47 -18.60
CA ARG A 36 -1.82 16.45 -18.80
C ARG A 36 -1.30 17.74 -19.45
N ALA A 37 -2.01 18.27 -20.45
CA ALA A 37 -1.64 19.53 -21.10
C ALA A 37 -1.75 20.75 -20.16
N VAL A 38 -2.69 20.72 -19.21
CA VAL A 38 -2.82 21.76 -18.17
C VAL A 38 -1.69 21.65 -17.14
N LEU A 39 -1.39 20.44 -16.66
CA LEU A 39 -0.40 20.21 -15.60
C LEU A 39 1.05 20.48 -16.04
N ARG A 40 1.37 20.34 -17.34
CA ARG A 40 2.71 20.49 -17.94
C ARG A 40 3.77 19.47 -17.47
N ASP A 41 3.67 18.95 -16.25
CA ASP A 41 4.55 17.93 -15.67
C ASP A 41 3.94 16.50 -15.74
N PRO A 42 4.77 15.43 -15.71
CA PRO A 42 4.28 14.06 -15.61
C PRO A 42 3.46 13.84 -14.32
N ALA A 43 2.20 13.46 -14.47
CA ALA A 43 1.29 13.22 -13.36
C ALA A 43 0.62 11.84 -13.46
N ALA A 44 0.38 11.22 -12.29
CA ALA A 44 -0.47 10.05 -12.15
C ALA A 44 -1.85 10.48 -11.64
N PHE A 45 -2.91 10.06 -12.31
CA PHE A 45 -4.28 10.38 -11.89
C PHE A 45 -4.80 9.26 -10.99
N HIS A 46 -5.01 9.57 -9.71
CA HIS A 46 -5.54 8.62 -8.72
C HIS A 46 -7.08 8.70 -8.59
N HIS A 47 -7.67 9.83 -8.96
CA HIS A 47 -9.11 10.05 -8.93
C HIS A 47 -9.52 11.13 -9.94
N ARG A 48 -10.70 10.93 -10.53
CA ARG A 48 -11.40 11.91 -11.37
C ARG A 48 -12.90 11.77 -11.10
N SER A 49 -13.57 12.86 -10.73
CA SER A 49 -15.03 12.88 -10.59
C SER A 49 -15.74 12.72 -11.94
N THR A 50 -15.05 13.10 -13.02
CA THR A 50 -15.43 12.82 -14.40
C THR A 50 -14.17 12.56 -15.22
N ASP A 51 -14.19 11.54 -16.07
CA ASP A 51 -13.16 11.29 -17.08
C ASP A 51 -13.67 11.51 -18.51
N ARG A 52 -14.97 11.77 -18.66
CA ARG A 52 -15.65 11.92 -19.95
C ARG A 52 -15.41 13.31 -20.52
N LEU A 53 -15.01 13.35 -21.79
CA LEU A 53 -14.86 14.59 -22.57
C LEU A 53 -15.27 14.29 -24.01
N VAL A 54 -16.09 15.16 -24.60
CA VAL A 54 -16.48 15.09 -26.01
C VAL A 54 -15.57 15.98 -26.84
N GLY A 55 -15.15 15.48 -28.01
CA GLY A 55 -14.38 16.23 -28.99
C GLY A 55 -14.28 15.51 -30.32
N TRP A 56 -13.64 16.13 -31.31
CA TRP A 56 -13.44 15.51 -32.63
C TRP A 56 -12.46 14.34 -32.54
N VAL A 57 -12.92 13.16 -32.97
CA VAL A 57 -12.17 11.89 -32.87
C VAL A 57 -10.96 11.87 -33.80
N THR A 58 -10.97 12.68 -34.86
CA THR A 58 -9.94 12.73 -35.92
C THR A 58 -8.68 13.50 -35.53
N ALA A 59 -8.34 13.57 -34.24
CA ALA A 59 -7.08 14.19 -33.82
C ALA A 59 -5.90 13.37 -34.36
N THR A 60 -5.18 13.93 -35.32
CA THR A 60 -3.96 13.37 -35.93
C THR A 60 -3.03 12.82 -34.84
N PRO A 61 -2.47 11.61 -34.97
CA PRO A 61 -1.47 11.12 -34.03
C PRO A 61 -0.35 12.15 -33.86
N GLY A 62 -0.14 12.63 -32.62
CA GLY A 62 0.85 13.67 -32.30
C GLY A 62 0.33 15.11 -32.21
N ALA A 63 -0.97 15.38 -32.44
CA ALA A 63 -1.53 16.70 -32.22
C ALA A 63 -1.47 17.09 -30.73
N VAL A 64 -0.92 18.27 -30.43
CA VAL A 64 -0.84 18.83 -29.08
C VAL A 64 -2.25 19.16 -28.58
N GLU A 65 -2.64 18.63 -27.42
CA GLU A 65 -3.92 18.96 -26.81
C GLU A 65 -3.90 20.42 -26.30
N PRO A 66 -4.86 21.28 -26.71
CA PRO A 66 -4.97 22.63 -26.18
C PRO A 66 -5.29 22.62 -24.68
N ASN A 67 -4.70 23.52 -23.92
CA ASN A 67 -4.99 23.72 -22.49
C ASN A 67 -5.93 24.92 -22.23
N SER A 68 -6.70 25.33 -23.25
CA SER A 68 -7.71 26.39 -23.15
C SER A 68 -8.98 25.91 -22.44
N SER A 69 -9.82 26.85 -22.01
CA SER A 69 -11.05 26.58 -21.24
C SER A 69 -11.98 25.57 -21.94
N LEU A 70 -12.33 24.49 -21.23
CA LEU A 70 -13.32 23.52 -21.71
C LEU A 70 -14.74 24.10 -21.79
N LEU A 71 -15.07 25.14 -21.01
CA LEU A 71 -16.32 25.88 -21.16
C LEU A 71 -16.40 26.55 -22.54
N LEU A 72 -15.33 27.27 -22.93
CA LEU A 72 -15.26 27.90 -24.25
C LEU A 72 -15.24 26.86 -25.37
N ARG A 73 -14.58 25.72 -25.15
CA ARG A 73 -14.61 24.60 -26.10
C ARG A 73 -16.03 24.06 -26.28
N ALA A 74 -16.78 23.81 -25.21
CA ALA A 74 -18.16 23.34 -25.29
C ALA A 74 -19.09 24.34 -25.99
N LEU A 75 -18.94 25.64 -25.70
CA LEU A 75 -19.63 26.72 -26.40
C LEU A 75 -19.31 26.71 -27.90
N HIS A 76 -18.03 26.59 -28.26
CA HIS A 76 -17.58 26.55 -29.65
C HIS A 76 -18.11 25.32 -30.39
N LEU A 77 -18.07 24.14 -29.76
CA LEU A 77 -18.64 22.91 -30.33
C LEU A 77 -20.14 23.07 -30.59
N SER A 78 -20.87 23.60 -29.61
CA SER A 78 -22.31 23.82 -29.72
C SER A 78 -22.64 24.80 -30.83
N PHE A 79 -21.89 25.91 -30.90
CA PHE A 79 -22.06 26.93 -31.93
C PHE A 79 -21.74 26.41 -33.34
N THR A 80 -20.63 25.69 -33.52
CA THR A 80 -20.18 25.25 -34.84
C THR A 80 -20.94 24.04 -35.39
N ALA A 81 -21.42 23.16 -34.52
CA ALA A 81 -22.15 21.96 -34.88
C ALA A 81 -23.67 22.08 -34.68
N HIS A 82 -24.18 23.29 -34.40
CA HIS A 82 -25.60 23.59 -34.13
C HIS A 82 -26.20 22.68 -33.03
N LEU A 83 -25.41 22.33 -32.00
CA LEU A 83 -25.86 21.47 -30.90
C LEU A 83 -26.49 22.29 -29.78
N PRO A 84 -27.51 21.75 -29.08
CA PRO A 84 -28.07 22.38 -27.90
C PRO A 84 -27.03 22.41 -26.76
N LEU A 85 -26.97 23.54 -26.05
CA LEU A 85 -26.09 23.74 -24.91
C LEU A 85 -26.90 23.82 -23.61
N SER A 86 -26.45 23.08 -22.59
CA SER A 86 -26.97 23.17 -21.23
C SER A 86 -25.94 23.84 -20.32
N LEU A 87 -26.35 24.85 -19.56
CA LEU A 87 -25.52 25.57 -18.60
C LEU A 87 -26.18 25.52 -17.22
N SER A 88 -25.40 25.20 -16.18
CA SER A 88 -25.84 25.33 -14.79
C SER A 88 -25.35 26.65 -14.19
N PRO A 89 -26.10 27.24 -13.24
CA PRO A 89 -25.58 28.35 -12.44
C PRO A 89 -24.28 27.98 -11.70
N ASP A 90 -24.09 26.72 -11.29
CA ASP A 90 -22.87 26.24 -10.65
C ASP A 90 -21.62 26.41 -11.54
N LEU A 91 -21.72 26.06 -12.82
CA LEU A 91 -20.62 26.19 -13.78
C LEU A 91 -20.22 27.65 -13.97
N LEU A 92 -21.21 28.55 -14.07
CA LEU A 92 -20.96 29.98 -14.22
C LEU A 92 -20.46 30.61 -12.92
N TRP A 93 -20.95 30.15 -11.77
CA TRP A 93 -20.48 30.58 -10.46
C TRP A 93 -19.03 30.17 -10.22
N TYR A 94 -18.66 28.92 -10.54
CA TYR A 94 -17.26 28.48 -10.49
C TYR A 94 -16.36 29.37 -11.34
N ALA A 95 -16.79 29.77 -12.55
CA ALA A 95 -16.03 30.69 -13.39
C ALA A 95 -15.77 32.05 -12.71
N VAL A 96 -16.76 32.57 -11.98
CA VAL A 96 -16.60 33.80 -11.17
C VAL A 96 -15.61 33.58 -10.03
N VAL A 97 -15.76 32.50 -9.25
CA VAL A 97 -14.86 32.20 -8.12
C VAL A 97 -13.43 31.97 -8.59
N HIS A 98 -13.23 31.33 -9.74
CA HIS A 98 -11.91 31.13 -10.32
C HIS A 98 -11.22 32.46 -10.64
N GLU A 99 -11.93 33.42 -11.25
CA GLU A 99 -11.38 34.75 -11.52
C GLU A 99 -11.04 35.51 -10.23
N VAL A 100 -11.86 35.35 -9.18
CA VAL A 100 -11.54 35.88 -7.85
C VAL A 100 -10.27 35.24 -7.30
N ALA A 101 -10.09 33.92 -7.45
CA ALA A 101 -8.89 33.22 -7.00
C ALA A 101 -7.63 33.75 -7.70
N VAL A 102 -7.71 33.93 -9.02
CA VAL A 102 -6.63 34.52 -9.82
C VAL A 102 -6.31 35.93 -9.34
N HIS A 103 -7.34 36.78 -9.19
CA HIS A 103 -7.18 38.16 -8.76
C HIS A 103 -6.57 38.29 -7.36
N VAL A 104 -7.07 37.52 -6.38
CA VAL A 104 -6.54 37.50 -5.01
C VAL A 104 -5.10 37.02 -5.01
N ARG A 105 -4.76 35.97 -5.77
CA ARG A 105 -3.39 35.47 -5.86
C ARG A 105 -2.42 36.51 -6.43
N LEU A 106 -2.85 37.29 -7.42
CA LEU A 106 -2.05 38.39 -7.99
C LEU A 106 -1.95 39.61 -7.06
N ASN A 107 -2.89 39.77 -6.13
CA ASN A 107 -3.03 40.94 -5.26
C ASN A 107 -3.08 40.57 -3.77
N SER A 108 -2.38 39.51 -3.35
CA SER A 108 -2.62 38.88 -2.05
C SER A 108 -2.41 39.80 -0.86
N VAL A 109 -1.51 40.79 -0.97
CA VAL A 109 -1.28 41.79 0.09
C VAL A 109 -2.52 42.67 0.31
N ALA A 110 -3.25 43.02 -0.75
CA ALA A 110 -4.42 43.88 -0.64
C ALA A 110 -5.62 43.19 0.05
N TYR A 111 -5.64 41.86 0.04
CA TYR A 111 -6.76 41.04 0.53
C TYR A 111 -6.43 40.25 1.80
N GLU A 112 -5.25 40.42 2.39
CA GLU A 112 -4.85 39.65 3.57
C GLU A 112 -5.84 39.79 4.73
N GLY A 113 -6.32 41.02 5.00
CA GLY A 113 -7.28 41.29 6.07
C GLY A 113 -8.68 40.69 5.87
N LEU A 114 -9.00 40.16 4.68
CA LEU A 114 -10.24 39.40 4.47
C LEU A 114 -10.10 37.94 4.94
N PHE A 115 -8.89 37.39 4.91
CA PHE A 115 -8.67 35.96 5.10
C PHE A 115 -7.76 35.63 6.27
N THR A 116 -6.99 36.56 6.81
CA THR A 116 -6.08 36.35 7.94
C THR A 116 -5.76 37.65 8.68
N ASP A 117 -5.74 37.57 10.01
CA ASP A 117 -5.24 38.66 10.89
C ASP A 117 -3.72 38.59 11.10
N THR A 118 -3.03 37.66 10.44
CA THR A 118 -1.59 37.44 10.58
C THR A 118 -0.84 37.65 9.24
N PRO A 119 -0.61 38.92 8.84
CA PRO A 119 0.14 39.28 7.64
C PRO A 119 1.49 38.57 7.53
N GLY A 120 1.83 38.12 6.32
CA GLY A 120 3.15 37.56 6.01
C GLY A 120 3.41 36.12 6.48
N PHE A 121 2.49 35.46 7.22
CA PHE A 121 2.66 34.07 7.64
C PHE A 121 1.54 33.16 7.15
N ARG A 122 1.89 32.07 6.45
CA ARG A 122 0.89 31.07 6.05
C ARG A 122 0.53 30.17 7.22
N GLN A 123 -0.74 30.18 7.61
CA GLN A 123 -1.27 29.28 8.63
C GLN A 123 -1.50 27.89 8.04
N THR A 124 -1.40 26.82 8.84
CA THR A 124 -1.64 25.45 8.32
C THR A 124 -3.04 24.99 8.70
N ILE A 125 -3.81 24.56 7.70
CA ILE A 125 -5.05 23.81 7.86
C ILE A 125 -4.69 22.33 7.73
N THR A 126 -4.85 21.58 8.82
CA THR A 126 -4.59 20.13 8.83
C THR A 126 -5.90 19.38 8.70
N VAL A 127 -6.01 18.57 7.66
CA VAL A 127 -7.11 17.62 7.44
C VAL A 127 -6.64 16.26 7.90
N TYR A 128 -7.50 15.58 8.67
CA TYR A 128 -7.24 14.22 9.11
C TYR A 128 -8.14 13.26 8.34
N ASP A 129 -7.54 12.33 7.61
CA ASP A 129 -8.27 11.40 6.76
C ASP A 129 -7.49 10.09 6.52
N ASP A 130 -8.10 8.97 6.93
CA ASP A 130 -7.60 7.61 6.66
C ASP A 130 -8.22 6.98 5.42
N SER A 131 -9.24 7.63 4.84
CA SER A 131 -9.93 7.14 3.65
C SER A 131 -9.29 7.61 2.35
N ALA A 132 -8.42 8.62 2.37
CA ALA A 132 -7.51 8.87 1.25
C ALA A 132 -6.48 7.71 1.16
N PRO A 133 -6.26 7.11 -0.03
CA PRO A 133 -6.64 7.59 -1.36
C PRO A 133 -7.93 6.97 -1.96
N SER A 134 -8.71 6.21 -1.17
CA SER A 134 -9.91 5.51 -1.67
C SER A 134 -11.10 6.42 -1.99
N ASP A 135 -11.20 7.60 -1.36
CA ASP A 135 -12.31 8.55 -1.55
C ASP A 135 -11.82 10.01 -1.49
N TRP A 136 -11.35 10.53 -2.62
CA TRP A 136 -10.79 11.89 -2.70
C TRP A 136 -11.84 12.99 -2.58
N GLU A 137 -13.06 12.77 -3.06
CA GLU A 137 -14.13 13.75 -2.97
C GLU A 137 -14.49 14.00 -1.50
N ARG A 138 -14.69 12.94 -0.71
CA ARG A 138 -14.84 13.06 0.74
C ARG A 138 -13.64 13.74 1.39
N SER A 139 -12.43 13.33 1.01
CA SER A 139 -11.18 13.86 1.57
C SER A 139 -11.04 15.36 1.40
N ILE A 140 -11.39 15.90 0.23
CA ILE A 140 -11.37 17.34 -0.05
C ILE A 140 -12.42 18.06 0.79
N ASN A 141 -13.61 17.50 0.91
CA ASN A 141 -14.71 18.11 1.68
C ASN A 141 -14.43 18.20 3.19
N LEU A 142 -13.49 17.42 3.73
CA LEU A 142 -13.05 17.57 5.13
C LEU A 142 -12.36 18.92 5.42
N VAL A 143 -11.95 19.67 4.40
CA VAL A 143 -11.40 21.04 4.53
C VAL A 143 -12.49 22.05 4.92
N GLN A 144 -13.77 21.78 4.64
CA GLN A 144 -14.84 22.77 4.78
C GLN A 144 -14.91 23.38 6.18
N GLU A 145 -15.04 22.56 7.24
CA GLU A 145 -15.16 23.08 8.61
C GLU A 145 -13.89 23.81 9.07
N PRO A 146 -12.67 23.22 8.96
CA PRO A 146 -11.46 23.91 9.37
C PRO A 146 -11.20 25.21 8.61
N LEU A 147 -11.63 25.31 7.34
CA LEU A 147 -11.50 26.52 6.56
C LEU A 147 -12.55 27.57 6.97
N ARG A 148 -13.81 27.15 7.18
CA ARG A 148 -14.89 28.03 7.64
C ARG A 148 -14.59 28.66 8.99
N GLU A 149 -13.99 27.91 9.91
CA GLU A 149 -13.51 28.43 11.20
C GLU A 149 -12.47 29.56 11.05
N ARG A 150 -11.73 29.59 9.93
CA ARG A 150 -10.65 30.55 9.68
C ARG A 150 -11.10 31.80 8.95
N ILE A 151 -11.97 31.64 7.95
CA ILE A 151 -12.40 32.76 7.09
C ILE A 151 -13.78 33.31 7.47
N GLY A 152 -14.47 32.67 8.40
CA GLY A 152 -15.84 32.99 8.80
C GLY A 152 -16.90 32.35 7.91
N THR A 153 -18.07 32.12 8.49
CA THR A 153 -19.20 31.46 7.81
C THR A 153 -19.75 32.29 6.66
N GLU A 154 -19.93 33.60 6.86
CA GLU A 154 -20.44 34.51 5.83
C GLU A 154 -19.56 34.50 4.57
N THR A 155 -18.23 34.62 4.76
CA THR A 155 -17.28 34.55 3.65
C THR A 155 -17.34 33.19 2.97
N ALA A 156 -17.35 32.08 3.72
CA ALA A 156 -17.38 30.74 3.14
C ALA A 156 -18.67 30.50 2.31
N GLU A 157 -19.83 30.95 2.79
CA GLU A 157 -21.12 30.83 2.12
C GLU A 157 -21.19 31.65 0.82
N LEU A 158 -20.56 32.82 0.78
CA LEU A 158 -20.48 33.62 -0.45
C LEU A 158 -19.82 32.83 -1.59
N PHE A 159 -18.78 32.04 -1.29
CA PHE A 159 -18.08 31.24 -2.30
C PHE A 159 -18.74 29.89 -2.60
N GLN A 160 -19.66 29.44 -1.75
CA GLN A 160 -20.32 28.13 -1.85
C GLN A 160 -21.85 28.22 -1.75
N PRO A 161 -22.52 28.97 -2.65
CA PRO A 161 -23.98 28.97 -2.71
C PRO A 161 -24.51 27.60 -3.12
N ALA A 162 -25.63 27.18 -2.52
CA ALA A 162 -26.35 25.98 -2.93
C ALA A 162 -27.44 26.34 -3.95
N PHE A 163 -27.14 26.16 -5.24
CA PHE A 163 -28.13 26.29 -6.31
C PHE A 163 -28.94 25.00 -6.44
N SER A 164 -30.08 25.08 -7.14
CA SER A 164 -30.92 23.89 -7.39
C SER A 164 -30.28 22.84 -8.30
N THR A 165 -29.17 23.18 -8.97
CA THR A 165 -28.41 22.30 -9.87
C THR A 165 -27.11 21.77 -9.25
N THR A 166 -26.78 22.20 -8.03
CA THR A 166 -25.52 21.83 -7.37
C THR A 166 -25.44 20.33 -7.13
N THR A 167 -24.47 19.68 -7.76
CA THR A 167 -24.07 18.31 -7.43
C THR A 167 -22.92 18.29 -6.43
N SER A 168 -22.62 17.12 -5.87
CA SER A 168 -21.48 16.94 -4.96
C SER A 168 -20.13 17.29 -5.62
N ALA A 169 -19.99 16.97 -6.92
CA ALA A 169 -18.80 17.34 -7.70
C ALA A 169 -18.70 18.86 -7.92
N ASP A 170 -19.83 19.55 -8.17
CA ASP A 170 -19.86 21.00 -8.34
C ASP A 170 -19.47 21.71 -7.03
N ALA A 171 -20.05 21.28 -5.91
CA ALA A 171 -19.73 21.80 -4.58
C ALA A 171 -18.24 21.58 -4.23
N THR A 172 -17.70 20.40 -4.54
CA THR A 172 -16.29 20.08 -4.32
C THR A 172 -15.39 20.96 -5.21
N ALA A 173 -15.73 21.18 -6.48
CA ALA A 173 -14.97 22.05 -7.37
C ALA A 173 -14.97 23.51 -6.89
N ALA A 174 -16.12 24.02 -6.44
CA ALA A 174 -16.23 25.35 -5.83
C ALA A 174 -15.40 25.47 -4.53
N LEU A 175 -15.36 24.42 -3.71
CA LEU A 175 -14.49 24.36 -2.54
C LEU A 175 -13.01 24.40 -2.91
N VAL A 176 -12.58 23.67 -3.95
CA VAL A 176 -11.19 23.75 -4.43
C VAL A 176 -10.87 25.16 -4.94
N ALA A 177 -11.80 25.82 -5.62
CA ALA A 177 -11.61 27.20 -6.06
C ALA A 177 -11.49 28.16 -4.86
N LEU A 178 -12.30 28.00 -3.81
CA LEU A 178 -12.14 28.73 -2.56
C LEU A 178 -10.78 28.44 -1.88
N MET A 179 -10.34 27.18 -1.87
CA MET A 179 -9.01 26.82 -1.38
C MET A 179 -7.90 27.53 -2.18
N ASP A 180 -8.08 27.71 -3.50
CA ASP A 180 -7.17 28.48 -4.34
C ASP A 180 -7.16 29.97 -3.96
N VAL A 181 -8.34 30.59 -3.75
CA VAL A 181 -8.48 31.98 -3.26
C VAL A 181 -7.63 32.19 -2.00
N VAL A 182 -7.71 31.27 -1.05
CA VAL A 182 -7.06 31.42 0.26
C VAL A 182 -5.64 30.82 0.33
N SER A 183 -5.19 30.13 -0.72
CA SER A 183 -3.86 29.49 -0.78
C SER A 183 -2.66 30.42 -0.55
N PRO A 184 -2.72 31.75 -0.81
CA PRO A 184 -1.65 32.66 -0.42
C PRO A 184 -1.46 32.75 1.09
N TYR A 185 -2.50 32.47 1.88
CA TYR A 185 -2.55 32.64 3.34
C TYR A 185 -2.57 31.33 4.12
N TYR A 186 -2.95 30.21 3.47
CA TYR A 186 -3.05 28.91 4.12
C TYR A 186 -2.22 27.83 3.42
N ARG A 187 -1.69 26.90 4.22
CA ARG A 187 -1.10 25.62 3.77
C ARG A 187 -2.06 24.50 4.13
N PHE A 188 -2.47 23.70 3.16
CA PHE A 188 -3.31 22.54 3.41
C PHE A 188 -2.44 21.29 3.60
N ARG A 189 -2.70 20.51 4.64
CA ARG A 189 -1.94 19.29 4.97
C ARG A 189 -2.88 18.15 5.32
N TRP A 190 -2.85 17.07 4.55
CA TRP A 190 -3.54 15.82 4.90
C TRP A 190 -2.67 14.95 5.81
N LYS A 191 -3.29 14.32 6.80
CA LYS A 191 -2.67 13.36 7.72
C LYS A 191 -3.60 12.17 7.92
N SER A 192 -3.07 10.96 7.91
CA SER A 192 -3.78 9.79 8.43
C SER A 192 -3.79 9.79 9.97
N LEU A 193 -4.89 9.33 10.56
CA LEU A 193 -5.06 9.03 11.98
C LEU A 193 -4.93 7.52 12.20
N CYS A 194 -3.77 7.07 12.65
CA CYS A 194 -3.66 5.68 13.13
C CYS A 194 -4.13 5.59 14.59
N GLY A 195 -4.95 4.60 14.91
CA GLY A 195 -5.38 4.33 16.29
C GLY A 195 -6.28 3.11 16.40
N ILE A 196 -6.44 2.59 17.61
CA ILE A 196 -7.44 1.55 17.92
C ILE A 196 -8.62 2.29 18.56
N PRO A 197 -9.73 2.51 17.83
CA PRO A 197 -10.81 3.38 18.30
C PRO A 197 -11.62 2.76 19.44
N ARG A 198 -11.71 1.43 19.48
CA ARG A 198 -12.44 0.66 20.49
C ARG A 198 -11.69 -0.62 20.80
N ILE A 199 -11.64 -0.98 22.08
CA ILE A 199 -11.05 -2.22 22.57
C ILE A 199 -12.14 -2.94 23.37
N ARG A 200 -12.35 -4.22 23.06
CA ARG A 200 -13.27 -5.10 23.77
C ARG A 200 -12.46 -6.08 24.61
N LEU A 201 -12.68 -6.08 25.92
CA LEU A 201 -12.19 -7.15 26.79
C LEU A 201 -13.27 -8.22 26.87
N GLU A 202 -12.95 -9.40 26.34
CA GLU A 202 -13.82 -10.57 26.46
C GLU A 202 -13.54 -11.31 27.78
N GLY A 203 -14.48 -12.17 28.19
CA GLY A 203 -14.42 -12.87 29.49
C GLY A 203 -14.97 -12.02 30.63
N THR A 204 -14.89 -12.57 31.83
CA THR A 204 -15.36 -11.96 33.08
C THR A 204 -14.20 -11.26 33.82
N ALA A 205 -14.52 -10.37 34.76
CA ALA A 205 -13.51 -9.78 35.65
C ALA A 205 -12.65 -10.85 36.35
N GLY A 206 -13.28 -11.97 36.75
CA GLY A 206 -12.60 -13.10 37.38
C GLY A 206 -11.59 -13.79 36.46
N ASP A 207 -11.82 -13.81 35.15
CA ASP A 207 -10.86 -14.38 34.19
C ASP A 207 -9.58 -13.53 34.11
N TRP A 208 -9.73 -12.20 34.14
CA TRP A 208 -8.61 -11.27 34.12
C TRP A 208 -7.83 -11.25 35.44
N ASP A 209 -8.52 -11.33 36.58
CA ASP A 209 -7.89 -11.52 37.89
C ASP A 209 -7.14 -12.87 37.94
N LEU A 210 -7.72 -13.94 37.38
CA LEU A 210 -7.08 -15.24 37.28
C LEU A 210 -5.84 -15.19 36.40
N LEU A 211 -5.86 -14.48 35.27
CA LEU A 211 -4.68 -14.28 34.43
C LEU A 211 -3.54 -13.62 35.22
N ALA A 212 -3.81 -12.51 35.90
CA ALA A 212 -2.82 -11.81 36.73
C ALA A 212 -2.26 -12.72 37.84
N LEU A 213 -3.13 -13.50 38.48
CA LEU A 213 -2.74 -14.47 39.52
C LEU A 213 -1.85 -15.59 38.96
N ARG A 214 -2.19 -16.16 37.81
CA ARG A 214 -1.40 -17.25 37.18
C ARG A 214 -0.01 -16.76 36.77
N VAL A 215 0.09 -15.54 36.26
CA VAL A 215 1.38 -14.92 35.92
C VAL A 215 2.25 -14.72 37.18
N ARG A 216 1.68 -14.28 38.31
CA ARG A 216 2.41 -14.22 39.60
C ARG A 216 2.92 -15.59 40.03
N GLY A 217 2.10 -16.63 39.92
CA GLY A 217 2.51 -18.00 40.25
C GLY A 217 3.65 -18.54 39.36
N LEU A 218 3.73 -18.12 38.09
CA LEU A 218 4.86 -18.46 37.22
C LEU A 218 6.14 -17.74 37.65
N ALA A 219 6.06 -16.48 38.10
CA ALA A 219 7.22 -15.72 38.58
C ALA A 219 7.94 -16.39 39.76
N ASP A 220 7.21 -17.12 40.61
CA ASP A 220 7.78 -17.89 41.72
C ASP A 220 8.61 -19.09 41.27
N ARG A 221 8.33 -19.61 40.06
CA ARG A 221 8.93 -20.84 39.51
C ARG A 221 10.07 -20.58 38.53
N PHE A 222 10.08 -19.43 37.86
CA PHE A 222 11.04 -19.10 36.81
C PHE A 222 11.89 -17.88 37.20
N GLU A 223 12.91 -18.11 38.02
CA GLU A 223 13.75 -17.04 38.59
C GLU A 223 14.42 -16.15 37.53
N GLY A 224 14.92 -16.74 36.44
CA GLY A 224 15.55 -15.99 35.33
C GLY A 224 14.63 -15.02 34.60
N LEU A 225 13.31 -15.13 34.80
CA LEU A 225 12.29 -14.27 34.18
C LEU A 225 11.69 -13.25 35.16
N ARG A 226 12.14 -13.19 36.42
CA ARG A 226 11.60 -12.26 37.43
C ARG A 226 11.61 -10.78 36.99
N PRO A 227 12.67 -10.25 36.34
CA PRO A 227 12.67 -8.87 35.87
C PRO A 227 11.53 -8.60 34.86
N TRP A 228 11.30 -9.54 33.96
CA TRP A 228 10.20 -9.46 32.99
C TRP A 228 8.82 -9.50 33.66
N PHE A 229 8.59 -10.46 34.56
CA PHE A 229 7.33 -10.55 35.29
C PHE A 229 7.02 -9.27 36.07
N THR A 230 8.04 -8.67 36.69
CA THR A 230 7.92 -7.42 37.45
C THR A 230 7.38 -6.28 36.60
N ALA A 231 7.82 -6.19 35.33
CA ALA A 231 7.33 -5.19 34.39
C ALA A 231 5.96 -5.52 33.77
N LEU A 232 5.62 -6.81 33.66
CA LEU A 232 4.32 -7.25 33.13
C LEU A 232 3.17 -7.07 34.14
N HIS A 233 3.45 -7.19 35.45
CA HIS A 233 2.40 -7.11 36.48
C HIS A 233 1.55 -5.83 36.44
N PRO A 234 2.13 -4.60 36.37
CA PRO A 234 1.31 -3.38 36.31
C PRO A 234 0.36 -3.33 35.11
N VAL A 235 0.77 -3.89 33.97
CA VAL A 235 -0.06 -3.95 32.76
C VAL A 235 -1.25 -4.89 32.98
N LEU A 236 -1.01 -6.06 33.58
CA LEU A 236 -2.08 -7.01 33.89
C LEU A 236 -3.04 -6.48 34.95
N ASP A 237 -2.53 -5.77 35.96
CA ASP A 237 -3.33 -5.18 37.02
C ASP A 237 -4.28 -4.09 36.49
N GLU A 238 -3.81 -3.26 35.55
CA GLU A 238 -4.63 -2.24 34.89
C GLU A 238 -5.71 -2.86 33.98
N ILE A 239 -5.36 -3.93 33.24
CA ILE A 239 -6.34 -4.68 32.44
C ILE A 239 -7.41 -5.29 33.34
N ALA A 240 -7.02 -5.93 34.44
CA ALA A 240 -7.94 -6.54 35.40
C ALA A 240 -8.81 -5.48 36.10
N ALA A 241 -8.26 -4.32 36.46
CA ALA A 241 -9.02 -3.20 37.02
C ALA A 241 -10.06 -2.67 36.03
N THR A 242 -9.68 -2.51 34.76
CA THR A 242 -10.60 -2.11 33.68
C THR A 242 -11.71 -3.16 33.52
N ALA A 243 -11.37 -4.45 33.46
CA ALA A 243 -12.35 -5.54 33.31
C ALA A 243 -13.31 -5.66 34.51
N ALA A 244 -12.86 -5.31 35.72
CA ALA A 244 -13.68 -5.26 36.92
C ALA A 244 -14.55 -4.00 37.04
N GLY A 245 -14.49 -3.08 36.06
CA GLY A 245 -15.26 -1.84 36.07
C GLY A 245 -14.76 -0.80 37.07
N ARG A 246 -13.48 -0.86 37.50
CA ARG A 246 -12.88 0.08 38.46
C ARG A 246 -12.47 1.42 37.84
N GLY A 247 -12.60 1.57 36.53
CA GLY A 247 -12.22 2.77 35.77
C GLY A 247 -11.63 2.41 34.41
N VAL A 248 -11.43 3.42 33.56
CA VAL A 248 -10.76 3.25 32.25
C VAL A 248 -9.70 4.34 32.13
N GLU A 249 -8.44 3.99 32.32
CA GLU A 249 -7.32 4.91 32.10
C GLU A 249 -7.07 5.08 30.60
N GLN A 250 -7.63 6.16 30.04
CA GLN A 250 -7.62 6.41 28.59
C GLN A 250 -6.21 6.46 28.01
N GLU A 251 -5.24 7.02 28.74
CA GLU A 251 -3.86 7.10 28.27
C GLU A 251 -3.19 5.73 28.21
N PHE A 252 -3.49 4.85 29.17
CA PHE A 252 -3.05 3.46 29.15
C PHE A 252 -3.58 2.78 27.89
N TRP A 253 -4.89 2.80 27.64
CA TRP A 253 -5.48 2.11 26.48
C TRP A 253 -5.04 2.70 25.13
N ARG A 254 -4.88 4.02 25.03
CA ARG A 254 -4.29 4.67 23.85
C ARG A 254 -2.85 4.26 23.60
N SER A 255 -2.17 3.71 24.62
CA SER A 255 -0.78 3.29 24.58
C SER A 255 -0.60 1.78 24.37
N LEU A 256 -1.65 1.03 23.97
CA LEU A 256 -1.56 -0.43 23.73
C LEU A 256 -0.49 -0.77 22.71
N TYR A 257 -0.64 -0.29 21.47
CA TYR A 257 0.25 -0.63 20.36
C TYR A 257 1.33 0.45 20.12
N LYS A 258 0.93 1.73 20.11
CA LYS A 258 1.82 2.88 20.00
C LYS A 258 1.63 3.78 21.21
N TYR A 259 2.71 4.28 21.81
CA TYR A 259 2.61 5.19 22.95
C TYR A 259 1.73 6.40 22.62
N ARG A 260 0.65 6.60 23.39
CA ARG A 260 -0.38 7.64 23.18
C ARG A 260 -0.94 7.70 21.75
N SER A 261 -1.08 6.55 21.09
CA SER A 261 -1.56 6.44 19.70
C SER A 261 -0.77 7.30 18.71
N ARG A 262 0.53 7.54 18.98
CA ARG A 262 1.40 8.23 18.03
C ARG A 262 1.53 7.42 16.74
N SER A 263 1.11 8.02 15.64
CA SER A 263 1.26 7.47 14.29
C SER A 263 2.66 7.74 13.72
N GLY A 264 3.04 6.99 12.68
CA GLY A 264 4.35 7.06 12.03
C GLY A 264 5.39 6.08 12.62
N GLY A 265 6.36 5.70 11.78
CA GLY A 265 7.45 4.78 12.11
C GLY A 265 7.05 3.30 12.18
N ALA A 266 7.98 2.40 11.88
CA ALA A 266 7.76 0.95 11.87
C ALA A 266 7.75 0.32 13.28
N SER A 267 8.24 1.03 14.30
CA SER A 267 8.46 0.46 15.63
C SER A 267 7.19 0.36 16.48
N VAL A 268 7.04 -0.73 17.24
CA VAL A 268 6.00 -0.88 18.26
C VAL A 268 6.48 -0.20 19.53
N THR A 269 5.73 0.78 20.06
CA THR A 269 6.16 1.62 21.21
C THR A 269 5.25 1.53 22.42
N GLY A 270 4.10 0.88 22.30
CA GLY A 270 3.12 0.75 23.36
C GLY A 270 3.47 -0.27 24.44
N TRP A 271 2.62 -0.36 25.47
CA TRP A 271 2.81 -1.30 26.58
C TRP A 271 2.67 -2.77 26.19
N ILE A 272 2.17 -3.08 24.98
CA ILE A 272 2.15 -4.47 24.48
C ILE A 272 3.56 -5.10 24.50
N ASN A 273 4.62 -4.28 24.39
CA ASN A 273 6.01 -4.70 24.56
C ASN A 273 6.29 -5.43 25.89
N ALA A 274 5.51 -5.19 26.95
CA ALA A 274 5.64 -5.86 28.24
C ALA A 274 5.27 -7.35 28.20
N PHE A 275 4.47 -7.79 27.21
CA PHE A 275 4.11 -9.20 27.04
C PHE A 275 5.28 -10.05 26.47
N PHE A 276 6.42 -9.43 26.15
CA PHE A 276 7.55 -10.08 25.50
C PHE A 276 8.80 -10.03 26.38
N ALA A 277 9.27 -11.21 26.81
CA ALA A 277 10.50 -11.36 27.58
C ALA A 277 11.78 -11.37 26.70
N HIS A 278 11.63 -11.64 25.41
CA HIS A 278 12.74 -11.82 24.47
C HIS A 278 12.55 -10.92 23.24
N ARG A 279 13.65 -10.56 22.58
CA ARG A 279 13.69 -10.12 21.18
C ARG A 279 14.06 -11.30 20.31
N TYR A 280 13.59 -11.29 19.07
CA TYR A 280 13.87 -12.34 18.11
C TYR A 280 14.77 -11.76 17.02
N THR A 281 16.00 -12.27 16.92
CA THR A 281 16.97 -11.88 15.89
C THR A 281 17.23 -13.05 14.95
N ASP A 282 18.03 -12.83 13.91
CA ASP A 282 18.44 -13.89 12.99
C ASP A 282 19.20 -15.03 13.70
N ASP A 283 19.90 -14.72 14.79
CA ASP A 283 20.59 -15.68 15.66
C ASP A 283 19.66 -16.40 16.66
N GLY A 284 18.38 -16.06 16.67
CA GLY A 284 17.36 -16.63 17.55
C GLY A 284 16.90 -15.69 18.68
N PRO A 285 16.12 -16.21 19.65
CA PRO A 285 15.59 -15.39 20.73
C PRO A 285 16.66 -15.01 21.75
N CYS A 286 16.77 -13.71 22.05
CA CYS A 286 17.64 -13.18 23.10
C CYS A 286 16.81 -12.48 24.19
N PRO A 287 17.15 -12.62 25.48
CA PRO A 287 16.43 -11.94 26.57
C PRO A 287 16.47 -10.42 26.41
N LYS A 288 15.35 -9.75 26.73
CA LYS A 288 15.30 -8.29 26.81
C LYS A 288 15.91 -7.81 28.13
N GLU A 289 16.62 -6.68 28.08
CA GLU A 289 17.11 -5.98 29.27
C GLU A 289 16.11 -4.92 29.76
N GLU A 290 15.28 -4.40 28.85
CA GLU A 290 14.25 -3.39 29.12
C GLU A 290 12.85 -3.93 28.82
N PHE A 291 11.92 -3.69 29.75
CA PHE A 291 10.55 -4.17 29.68
C PHE A 291 9.56 -3.00 29.88
N GLY A 292 8.40 -3.06 29.23
CA GLY A 292 7.41 -1.96 29.23
C GLY A 292 7.38 -1.17 27.92
N PRO A 293 6.80 0.05 27.90
CA PRO A 293 6.78 0.91 26.72
C PRO A 293 8.21 1.24 26.26
N GLY A 294 8.50 0.95 24.99
CA GLY A 294 9.83 1.12 24.40
C GLY A 294 9.77 0.79 22.92
N SER A 295 10.74 1.29 22.14
CA SER A 295 10.75 1.10 20.69
C SER A 295 11.34 -0.25 20.32
N SER A 296 10.50 -1.19 19.84
CA SER A 296 10.95 -2.46 19.27
C SER A 296 10.57 -2.54 17.78
N SER A 297 11.43 -3.16 16.96
CA SER A 297 11.14 -3.40 15.55
C SER A 297 10.07 -4.48 15.40
N ALA A 298 9.30 -4.45 14.31
CA ALA A 298 8.32 -5.50 14.02
C ALA A 298 8.94 -6.90 13.91
N GLY A 299 10.20 -6.99 13.44
CA GLY A 299 10.95 -8.25 13.36
C GLY A 299 11.38 -8.81 14.71
N ASP A 300 11.37 -8.00 15.78
CA ASP A 300 11.84 -8.42 17.10
C ASP A 300 10.81 -9.29 17.85
N PHE A 301 9.63 -9.53 17.27
CA PHE A 301 8.52 -10.22 17.91
C PHE A 301 8.38 -11.67 17.42
N PRO A 302 7.96 -12.61 18.30
CA PRO A 302 7.72 -13.99 17.90
C PRO A 302 6.47 -14.15 17.06
N SER A 303 6.41 -15.27 16.33
CA SER A 303 5.18 -15.75 15.70
C SER A 303 4.10 -16.19 16.70
N HIS A 304 4.45 -16.39 17.98
CA HIS A 304 3.61 -17.01 19.02
C HIS A 304 3.14 -18.44 18.70
N VAL A 305 3.88 -19.15 17.84
CA VAL A 305 3.61 -20.55 17.51
C VAL A 305 4.60 -21.45 18.25
N SER A 306 4.07 -22.32 19.10
CA SER A 306 4.80 -23.45 19.67
C SER A 306 4.79 -24.63 18.71
N ARG A 307 5.91 -25.35 18.62
CA ARG A 307 6.09 -26.54 17.79
C ARG A 307 6.62 -27.68 18.65
N VAL A 308 5.95 -28.83 18.62
CA VAL A 308 6.38 -30.04 19.30
C VAL A 308 6.58 -31.15 18.26
N PRO A 309 7.83 -31.51 17.92
CA PRO A 309 8.08 -32.64 17.03
C PRO A 309 7.74 -33.96 17.72
N PHE A 310 7.21 -34.92 16.97
CA PHE A 310 6.97 -36.29 17.43
C PHE A 310 7.10 -37.29 16.27
N ARG A 311 7.34 -38.56 16.59
CA ARG A 311 7.34 -39.63 15.58
C ARG A 311 6.06 -40.42 15.64
N TRP A 312 5.41 -40.61 14.49
CA TRP A 312 4.24 -41.44 14.35
C TRP A 312 4.59 -42.78 13.73
N GLN A 313 4.59 -43.83 14.55
CA GLN A 313 4.85 -45.20 14.10
C GLN A 313 3.55 -45.88 13.71
N THR A 314 3.52 -46.44 12.49
CA THR A 314 2.39 -47.18 11.93
C THR A 314 2.87 -48.52 11.34
N LEU A 315 1.93 -49.39 10.93
CA LEU A 315 2.28 -50.65 10.24
C LEU A 315 2.95 -50.42 8.88
N VAL A 316 2.78 -49.25 8.27
CA VAL A 316 3.31 -48.91 6.93
C VAL A 316 4.59 -48.08 6.97
N GLY A 317 5.00 -47.59 8.14
CA GLY A 317 6.20 -46.76 8.27
C GLY A 317 6.21 -45.87 9.53
N THR A 318 7.32 -45.18 9.72
CA THR A 318 7.47 -44.13 10.75
C THR A 318 7.52 -42.77 10.07
N PHE A 319 6.67 -41.85 10.51
CA PHE A 319 6.58 -40.49 9.98
C PHE A 319 7.11 -39.52 11.04
N ASP A 320 7.97 -38.59 10.64
CA ASP A 320 8.32 -37.45 11.49
C ASP A 320 7.18 -36.44 11.39
N MET A 321 6.64 -36.02 12.53
CA MET A 321 5.46 -35.16 12.63
C MET A 321 5.76 -33.98 13.55
N ALA A 322 4.90 -32.96 13.53
CA ALA A 322 4.89 -31.93 14.55
C ALA A 322 3.46 -31.50 14.91
N VAL A 323 3.22 -31.25 16.19
CA VAL A 323 2.05 -30.50 16.66
C VAL A 323 2.43 -29.04 16.74
N LEU A 324 1.61 -28.19 16.13
CA LEU A 324 1.70 -26.74 16.21
C LEU A 324 0.56 -26.22 17.08
N GLY A 325 0.82 -25.20 17.89
CA GLY A 325 -0.19 -24.53 18.69
C GLY A 325 0.18 -23.09 18.97
N GLY A 326 -0.77 -22.16 18.91
CA GLY A 326 -0.49 -20.75 19.09
C GLY A 326 -1.54 -19.85 18.48
N VAL A 327 -1.20 -18.59 18.23
CA VAL A 327 -2.05 -17.67 17.47
C VAL A 327 -1.94 -18.03 15.98
N LEU A 328 -2.92 -18.78 15.47
CA LEU A 328 -2.89 -19.32 14.10
C LEU A 328 -3.92 -18.68 13.16
N GLY A 329 -4.71 -17.72 13.65
CA GLY A 329 -5.73 -17.07 12.84
C GLY A 329 -6.17 -15.72 13.39
N ILE A 330 -6.84 -14.97 12.52
CA ILE A 330 -7.54 -13.73 12.85
C ILE A 330 -8.95 -13.87 12.27
N GLU A 331 -9.95 -13.77 13.12
CA GLU A 331 -11.37 -13.80 12.75
C GLU A 331 -11.95 -12.37 12.76
N ARG A 332 -13.01 -12.16 11.96
CA ARG A 332 -13.83 -10.95 12.01
C ARG A 332 -15.21 -11.31 12.55
N ASP A 333 -15.56 -10.76 13.71
CA ASP A 333 -16.85 -10.90 14.38
C ASP A 333 -17.58 -9.56 14.29
N GLU A 334 -18.49 -9.43 13.32
CA GLU A 334 -19.10 -8.16 12.90
C GLU A 334 -18.05 -7.08 12.55
N GLU A 335 -17.86 -6.11 13.43
CA GLU A 335 -16.90 -5.01 13.33
C GLU A 335 -15.58 -5.28 14.09
N TRP A 336 -15.48 -6.37 14.84
CA TRP A 336 -14.33 -6.70 15.69
C TRP A 336 -13.33 -7.59 14.97
N ILE A 337 -12.05 -7.27 15.10
CA ILE A 337 -10.94 -8.14 14.67
C ILE A 337 -10.41 -8.90 15.87
N ARG A 338 -10.37 -10.23 15.78
CA ARG A 338 -10.05 -11.13 16.89
C ARG A 338 -8.94 -12.11 16.54
N PRO A 339 -7.76 -12.04 17.19
CA PRO A 339 -6.77 -13.10 17.13
C PRO A 339 -7.31 -14.40 17.75
N ARG A 340 -6.99 -15.55 17.14
CA ARG A 340 -7.51 -16.86 17.55
C ARG A 340 -6.39 -17.86 17.77
N LEU A 341 -6.52 -18.57 18.87
CA LEU A 341 -5.69 -19.73 19.12
C LEU A 341 -6.15 -20.89 18.23
N GLY A 342 -5.20 -21.60 17.65
CA GLY A 342 -5.43 -22.80 16.87
C GLY A 342 -4.37 -23.85 17.17
N HIS A 343 -4.59 -25.03 16.63
CA HIS A 343 -3.60 -26.10 16.62
C HIS A 343 -3.60 -26.79 15.26
N ALA A 344 -2.46 -27.37 14.89
CA ALA A 344 -2.31 -28.16 13.67
C ALA A 344 -1.40 -29.35 13.94
N VAL A 345 -1.56 -30.42 13.15
CA VAL A 345 -0.63 -31.55 13.12
C VAL A 345 -0.09 -31.64 11.70
N VAL A 346 1.22 -31.59 11.56
CA VAL A 346 1.90 -31.58 10.26
C VAL A 346 2.86 -32.74 10.16
N GLU A 347 2.98 -33.33 8.98
CA GLU A 347 4.07 -34.24 8.66
C GLU A 347 5.31 -33.42 8.28
N LEU A 348 6.44 -33.76 8.88
CA LEU A 348 7.74 -33.20 8.56
C LEU A 348 8.34 -34.09 7.48
N LEU A 349 8.19 -33.66 6.23
CA LEU A 349 8.86 -34.31 5.13
C LEU A 349 10.38 -34.20 5.33
N PRO A 350 11.16 -35.24 4.98
CA PRO A 350 12.60 -35.12 4.95
C PRO A 350 12.95 -33.91 4.07
N ALA A 351 13.85 -33.04 4.54
CA ALA A 351 14.57 -32.18 3.60
C ALA A 351 15.21 -33.13 2.59
N ASP A 352 15.07 -32.86 1.28
CA ASP A 352 15.62 -33.73 0.24
C ASP A 352 17.06 -34.11 0.61
N PRO A 353 17.43 -35.41 0.55
CA PRO A 353 18.77 -35.84 0.90
C PRO A 353 19.75 -35.04 0.06
N ARG A 354 20.62 -34.30 0.74
CA ARG A 354 21.64 -33.49 0.08
C ARG A 354 22.54 -34.41 -0.73
N ASP A 355 22.72 -34.09 -2.00
CA ASP A 355 23.69 -34.77 -2.85
C ASP A 355 25.07 -34.14 -2.60
N ASP A 356 26.02 -34.95 -2.12
CA ASP A 356 27.38 -34.49 -1.75
C ASP A 356 28.16 -33.87 -2.92
N ARG A 357 27.72 -34.07 -4.16
CA ARG A 357 28.29 -33.42 -5.35
C ARG A 357 28.02 -31.90 -5.37
N LEU A 358 26.98 -31.42 -4.68
CA LEU A 358 26.62 -29.99 -4.60
C LEU A 358 27.36 -29.26 -3.47
N PRO A 359 27.88 -28.03 -3.72
CA PRO A 359 28.57 -27.24 -2.71
C PRO A 359 27.61 -26.73 -1.63
N GLU A 360 28.10 -26.49 -0.41
CA GLU A 360 27.28 -25.83 0.62
C GLU A 360 26.91 -24.39 0.21
N PRO A 361 25.67 -23.93 0.45
CA PRO A 361 24.54 -24.58 1.12
C PRO A 361 23.49 -25.21 0.16
N TRP A 362 23.86 -25.57 -1.07
CA TRP A 362 22.91 -25.87 -2.15
C TRP A 362 22.28 -27.28 -2.07
N TYR A 363 20.96 -27.34 -2.31
CA TYR A 363 20.20 -28.57 -2.59
C TYR A 363 19.67 -28.54 -4.02
N LEU A 364 19.39 -29.71 -4.62
CA LEU A 364 18.79 -29.77 -5.97
C LEU A 364 17.46 -29.01 -6.04
N ALA A 365 16.67 -29.04 -4.95
CA ALA A 365 15.43 -28.28 -4.83
C ALA A 365 15.64 -26.75 -4.87
N ASP A 366 16.79 -26.25 -4.40
CA ASP A 366 17.11 -24.81 -4.48
C ASP A 366 17.46 -24.40 -5.91
N ILE A 367 18.11 -25.29 -6.66
CA ILE A 367 18.41 -25.10 -8.08
C ILE A 367 17.11 -25.06 -8.89
N GLN A 368 16.24 -26.06 -8.73
CA GLN A 368 14.92 -26.11 -9.38
C GLN A 368 14.07 -24.87 -9.06
N ARG A 369 14.16 -24.36 -7.83
CA ARG A 369 13.47 -23.13 -7.42
C ARG A 369 14.06 -21.89 -8.07
N LEU A 370 15.40 -21.80 -8.12
CA LEU A 370 16.10 -20.62 -8.64
C LEU A 370 15.95 -20.50 -10.16
N THR A 371 16.09 -21.60 -10.89
CA THR A 371 15.99 -21.63 -12.35
C THR A 371 14.55 -21.74 -12.85
N GLY A 372 13.62 -22.15 -11.99
CA GLY A 372 12.22 -22.39 -12.35
C GLY A 372 11.97 -23.70 -13.09
N SER A 373 13.03 -24.45 -13.44
CA SER A 373 12.92 -25.76 -14.09
C SER A 373 12.67 -26.86 -13.07
N ARG A 374 11.55 -27.57 -13.23
CA ARG A 374 11.22 -28.76 -12.43
C ARG A 374 11.95 -30.03 -12.90
N GLU A 375 12.58 -29.98 -14.07
CA GLU A 375 13.29 -31.11 -14.66
C GLU A 375 14.78 -31.11 -14.32
N ALA A 376 15.27 -30.05 -13.64
CA ALA A 376 16.67 -29.93 -13.29
C ALA A 376 17.14 -31.11 -12.44
N ARG A 377 18.24 -31.73 -12.87
CA ARG A 377 18.81 -32.96 -12.28
C ARG A 377 20.33 -32.96 -12.36
N LEU A 378 20.96 -33.68 -11.44
CA LEU A 378 22.39 -33.99 -11.54
C LEU A 378 22.63 -35.02 -12.63
N LEU A 379 23.68 -34.83 -13.42
CA LEU A 379 24.12 -35.78 -14.43
C LEU A 379 24.84 -36.95 -13.76
N ASP A 380 24.40 -38.17 -14.05
CA ASP A 380 25.00 -39.40 -13.51
C ASP A 380 26.32 -39.76 -14.20
N THR A 381 26.50 -39.33 -15.44
CA THR A 381 27.71 -39.55 -16.24
C THR A 381 28.12 -38.26 -16.95
N LEU A 382 29.39 -37.87 -16.79
CA LEU A 382 30.01 -36.77 -17.50
C LEU A 382 30.94 -37.36 -18.57
N GLY A 383 30.66 -37.05 -19.83
CA GLY A 383 31.49 -37.44 -20.97
C GLY A 383 32.63 -36.44 -21.18
N THR A 384 32.91 -36.13 -22.43
CA THR A 384 33.91 -35.13 -22.81
C THR A 384 33.35 -33.74 -22.62
N VAL A 385 33.92 -32.98 -21.67
CA VAL A 385 33.55 -31.58 -21.46
C VAL A 385 34.62 -30.67 -22.06
N THR A 386 34.23 -29.72 -22.89
CA THR A 386 35.15 -28.78 -23.54
C THR A 386 34.69 -27.34 -23.44
N HIS A 387 35.63 -26.40 -23.35
CA HIS A 387 35.38 -24.96 -23.47
C HIS A 387 36.38 -24.39 -24.47
N GLU A 388 35.90 -23.70 -25.51
CA GLU A 388 36.72 -23.18 -26.62
C GLU A 388 37.66 -24.23 -27.26
N GLY A 389 37.21 -25.48 -27.34
CA GLY A 389 37.99 -26.60 -27.88
C GLY A 389 39.05 -27.17 -26.93
N THR A 390 39.17 -26.64 -25.71
CA THR A 390 40.06 -27.17 -24.66
C THR A 390 39.28 -28.12 -23.74
N LEU A 391 39.88 -29.25 -23.39
CA LEU A 391 39.28 -30.25 -22.48
C LEU A 391 39.25 -29.72 -21.04
N LEU A 392 38.09 -29.81 -20.38
CA LEU A 392 37.92 -29.50 -18.96
C LEU A 392 37.86 -30.78 -18.12
N GLN A 393 38.46 -30.73 -16.93
CA GLN A 393 38.30 -31.78 -15.91
C GLN A 393 37.16 -31.36 -14.98
N VAL A 394 36.05 -32.11 -14.99
CA VAL A 394 34.83 -31.78 -14.25
C VAL A 394 34.48 -32.86 -13.23
N ASP A 395 33.87 -32.43 -12.12
CA ASP A 395 33.47 -33.32 -11.01
C ASP A 395 31.97 -33.27 -10.70
N CYS A 396 31.24 -32.32 -11.29
CA CYS A 396 29.80 -32.15 -11.14
C CYS A 396 29.20 -31.57 -12.42
N GLY A 397 28.00 -32.02 -12.78
CA GLY A 397 27.22 -31.43 -13.86
C GLY A 397 25.73 -31.52 -13.57
N ILE A 398 25.02 -30.47 -13.95
CA ILE A 398 23.62 -30.25 -13.64
C ILE A 398 22.93 -29.92 -14.95
N ASP A 399 22.03 -30.79 -15.40
CA ASP A 399 21.13 -30.55 -16.53
C ASP A 399 19.97 -29.73 -15.99
N VAL A 400 19.81 -28.49 -16.45
CA VAL A 400 18.81 -27.56 -15.92
C VAL A 400 17.52 -27.66 -16.73
N GLU A 401 17.57 -27.48 -18.04
CA GLU A 401 16.41 -27.58 -18.92
C GLU A 401 16.86 -27.77 -20.38
N GLU A 402 16.19 -28.66 -21.13
CA GLU A 402 16.41 -28.91 -22.56
C GLU A 402 17.87 -29.15 -23.00
N GLY A 403 18.70 -29.70 -22.10
CA GLY A 403 20.11 -30.00 -22.37
C GLY A 403 21.08 -28.85 -22.05
N THR A 404 20.59 -27.70 -21.60
CA THR A 404 21.45 -26.65 -21.03
C THR A 404 21.94 -27.07 -19.64
N CYS A 405 23.26 -27.10 -19.50
CA CYS A 405 23.97 -27.66 -18.37
C CYS A 405 24.82 -26.61 -17.63
N VAL A 406 24.95 -26.80 -16.32
CA VAL A 406 25.94 -26.12 -15.48
C VAL A 406 26.91 -27.16 -14.95
N VAL A 407 28.22 -27.00 -15.21
CA VAL A 407 29.25 -27.97 -14.83
C VAL A 407 30.32 -27.33 -13.96
N ARG A 408 30.82 -28.07 -12.97
CA ARG A 408 31.90 -27.64 -12.08
C ARG A 408 33.20 -28.32 -12.47
N THR A 409 34.27 -27.55 -12.59
CA THR A 409 35.62 -28.09 -12.75
C THR A 409 36.17 -28.59 -11.41
N VAL A 410 37.16 -29.48 -11.47
CA VAL A 410 37.92 -29.91 -10.28
C VAL A 410 38.62 -28.76 -9.55
N GLU A 411 38.79 -27.62 -10.21
CA GLU A 411 39.36 -26.38 -9.65
C GLU A 411 38.31 -25.52 -8.94
N GLY A 412 37.03 -25.85 -9.06
CA GLY A 412 35.90 -25.22 -8.36
C GLY A 412 35.14 -24.17 -9.16
N ASP A 413 35.53 -23.91 -10.41
CA ASP A 413 34.84 -22.95 -11.29
C ASP A 413 33.64 -23.59 -12.00
N TRP A 414 32.57 -22.81 -12.15
CA TRP A 414 31.34 -23.21 -12.82
C TRP A 414 31.27 -22.68 -14.24
N TYR A 415 30.82 -23.53 -15.16
CA TYR A 415 30.66 -23.23 -16.57
C TYR A 415 29.24 -23.53 -17.03
N LEU A 416 28.75 -22.72 -17.97
CA LEU A 416 27.52 -23.01 -18.71
C LEU A 416 27.86 -23.66 -20.03
N GLY A 417 27.07 -24.66 -20.41
CA GLY A 417 27.26 -25.41 -21.64
C GLY A 417 26.00 -26.13 -22.09
N ASP A 418 26.07 -26.76 -23.25
CA ASP A 418 24.97 -27.57 -23.77
C ASP A 418 25.41 -29.03 -23.93
N LEU A 419 24.50 -29.94 -23.60
CA LEU A 419 24.65 -31.37 -23.79
C LEU A 419 24.57 -31.69 -25.29
N VAL A 420 25.67 -32.14 -25.87
CA VAL A 420 25.79 -32.38 -27.32
C VAL A 420 25.73 -33.86 -27.70
N SER A 421 25.73 -34.76 -26.72
CA SER A 421 25.64 -36.20 -26.98
C SER A 421 24.92 -36.96 -25.86
N ASN A 422 24.31 -38.09 -26.24
CA ASN A 422 23.71 -39.04 -25.29
C ASN A 422 24.77 -39.74 -24.41
N ALA A 423 26.06 -39.56 -24.69
CA ALA A 423 27.16 -40.09 -23.89
C ALA A 423 27.59 -39.12 -22.76
N GLY A 424 26.93 -37.96 -22.63
CA GLY A 424 27.25 -36.97 -21.60
C GLY A 424 28.28 -35.93 -22.03
N ASP A 425 28.56 -35.78 -23.33
CA ASP A 425 29.50 -34.77 -23.82
C ASP A 425 28.87 -33.37 -23.74
N ILE A 426 29.63 -32.40 -23.22
CA ILE A 426 29.15 -31.03 -22.97
C ILE A 426 30.10 -30.03 -23.62
N VAL A 427 29.54 -29.07 -24.36
CA VAL A 427 30.30 -27.95 -24.91
C VAL A 427 29.94 -26.70 -24.10
N CYS A 428 30.88 -26.28 -23.27
CA CYS A 428 30.76 -25.07 -22.48
C CYS A 428 31.02 -23.83 -23.34
N TRP A 429 30.18 -22.82 -23.13
CA TRP A 429 30.24 -21.54 -23.84
C TRP A 429 30.52 -20.34 -22.91
N GLU A 430 30.41 -20.49 -21.59
CA GLU A 430 30.75 -19.43 -20.64
C GLU A 430 31.37 -19.97 -19.34
N ASN A 431 32.35 -19.25 -18.79
CA ASN A 431 32.89 -19.44 -17.44
C ASN A 431 32.24 -18.41 -16.50
N CYS A 432 31.51 -18.88 -15.49
CA CYS A 432 30.80 -18.06 -14.51
C CYS A 432 31.56 -17.87 -13.19
N GLY A 433 32.76 -18.44 -13.07
CA GLY A 433 33.57 -18.39 -11.85
C GLY A 433 33.09 -19.33 -10.73
N PRO A 434 33.51 -19.13 -9.48
CA PRO A 434 33.40 -20.14 -8.43
C PRO A 434 32.03 -20.22 -7.73
N ASP A 435 31.10 -19.29 -8.01
CA ASP A 435 29.79 -19.22 -7.35
C ASP A 435 28.69 -19.85 -8.22
N LEU A 436 28.18 -21.01 -7.77
CA LEU A 436 27.06 -21.71 -8.42
C LEU A 436 25.82 -20.80 -8.57
N GLY A 437 25.53 -19.95 -7.59
CA GLY A 437 24.39 -19.04 -7.66
C GLY A 437 24.54 -17.97 -8.74
N VAL A 438 25.77 -17.57 -9.07
CA VAL A 438 26.02 -16.67 -10.21
C VAL A 438 25.75 -17.41 -11.52
N ALA A 439 26.31 -18.61 -11.69
CA ALA A 439 26.08 -19.43 -12.88
C ALA A 439 24.58 -19.70 -13.12
N LEU A 440 23.83 -20.07 -12.08
CA LEU A 440 22.41 -20.35 -12.17
C LEU A 440 21.51 -19.13 -12.45
N ARG A 441 21.99 -17.91 -12.17
CA ARG A 441 21.25 -16.66 -12.48
C ARG A 441 21.54 -16.13 -13.88
N THR A 442 22.58 -16.65 -14.53
CA THR A 442 22.93 -16.32 -15.91
C THR A 442 22.09 -17.13 -16.91
N LEU A 443 21.57 -18.28 -16.47
CA LEU A 443 20.45 -19.00 -17.10
C LEU A 443 19.14 -18.25 -16.89
#